data_AF-A0A6J6LPF1-F1
#
_entry.id   AF-A0A6J6LPF1-F1
#
_cell.length_a   1.000
_cell.length_b   1.000
_cell.length_c   1.000
_cell.angle_alpha   90.00
_cell.angle_beta   90.00
_cell.angle_gamma   90.00
#
_symmetry.space_group_name_H-M   'P 1'
#
loop_
_entity.id
_entity.type
_entity.pdbx_description
1 polymer ?
#
loop_
_entity_poly.entity_id
_entity_poly.type
_entity_poly.pdbx_seq_one_letter_code
_entity_poly.pdbx_strand_id
1 'polypeptide(L)' 'MTGKGAGPVIVIGTTGDPATPIESSRNAAKALESGIFLTVKAEQHTGYGVNTCIVETVDAYLIDLVVPKNGKVCE' A
#
# COMPACT_ATOMS: atom_id res chain seq x y z
N MET A 1 3.50 3.41 -16.12
CA MET A 1 4.20 2.17 -15.73
C MET A 1 3.15 1.15 -15.35
N THR A 2 3.21 -0.08 -15.87
CA THR A 2 2.16 -1.09 -15.66
C THR A 2 2.57 -2.27 -14.79
N GLY A 3 3.86 -2.43 -14.46
CA GLY A 3 4.34 -3.56 -13.63
C GLY A 3 4.13 -4.93 -14.30
N LYS A 4 4.15 -4.99 -15.63
CA LYS A 4 3.82 -6.21 -16.38
C LYS A 4 4.68 -7.39 -15.94
N GLY A 5 4.04 -8.48 -15.52
CA GLY A 5 4.72 -9.70 -15.08
C GLY A 5 5.44 -9.62 -13.73
N ALA A 6 5.24 -8.54 -12.95
CA ALA A 6 5.89 -8.39 -11.64
C ALA A 6 5.25 -9.22 -10.52
N GLY A 7 4.08 -9.82 -10.76
CA GLY A 7 3.24 -10.37 -9.70
C GLY A 7 2.53 -9.26 -8.91
N PRO A 8 1.92 -9.58 -7.75
CA PRO A 8 1.28 -8.59 -6.89
C PRO A 8 2.24 -7.45 -6.52
N VAL A 9 1.75 -6.21 -6.48
CA VAL A 9 2.55 -5.06 -6.04
C VAL A 9 1.74 -4.25 -5.04
N ILE A 10 2.24 -4.15 -3.81
CA ILE A 10 1.63 -3.33 -2.76
C ILE A 10 1.95 -1.85 -3.01
N VAL A 11 0.92 -1.02 -2.96
CA VAL A 11 1.03 0.44 -2.91
C VAL A 11 0.31 0.94 -1.67
N ILE A 12 1.02 1.67 -0.83
CA ILE A 12 0.51 2.23 0.42
C ILE A 12 0.11 3.69 0.18
N GLY A 13 -1.10 4.06 0.58
CA GLY A 13 -1.55 5.45 0.65
C GLY A 13 -1.86 5.85 2.09
N THR A 14 -1.30 6.96 2.54
CA THR A 14 -1.56 7.52 3.88
C THR A 14 -2.58 8.67 3.77
N THR A 15 -3.56 8.72 4.68
CA THR A 15 -4.71 9.65 4.57
C THR A 15 -4.33 11.13 4.58
N GLY A 16 -3.35 11.52 5.41
CA GLY A 16 -2.89 12.90 5.57
C GLY A 16 -1.49 13.15 5.00
N ASP A 17 -1.10 12.42 3.95
CA ASP A 17 0.21 12.60 3.32
C ASP A 17 0.26 13.92 2.50
N PRO A 18 1.08 14.91 2.90
CA PRO A 18 1.15 16.20 2.20
C PRO A 18 1.97 16.14 0.91
N ALA A 19 2.84 15.15 0.75
CA ALA A 19 3.76 15.04 -0.40
C ALA A 19 3.19 14.13 -1.49
N THR A 20 2.55 13.03 -1.09
CA THR A 20 1.90 12.07 -1.98
C THR A 20 0.45 11.85 -1.56
N PRO A 21 -0.49 12.72 -1.99
CA PRO A 21 -1.90 12.59 -1.64
C PRO A 21 -2.45 11.20 -1.93
N ILE A 22 -3.33 10.69 -1.06
CA ILE A 22 -3.81 9.30 -1.11
C ILE A 22 -4.38 8.88 -2.48
N GLU A 23 -5.01 9.80 -3.21
CA GLU A 23 -5.55 9.53 -4.54
C GLU A 23 -4.45 9.32 -5.59
N SER A 24 -3.28 9.95 -5.45
CA SER A 24 -2.11 9.67 -6.28
C SER A 24 -1.62 8.24 -6.08
N SER A 25 -1.51 7.79 -4.82
CA SER A 25 -1.15 6.40 -4.49
C SER A 25 -2.20 5.41 -4.99
N ARG A 26 -3.49 5.75 -4.88
CA ARG A 26 -4.58 4.92 -5.43
C ARG A 26 -4.49 4.80 -6.94
N ASN A 27 -4.20 5.89 -7.65
CA ASN A 27 -4.05 5.89 -9.09
C ASN A 27 -2.81 5.12 -9.53
N ALA A 28 -1.71 5.20 -8.78
CA ALA A 28 -0.53 4.38 -9.01
C ALA A 28 -0.86 2.88 -8.87
N ALA A 29 -1.60 2.47 -7.83
CA ALA A 29 -2.05 1.09 -7.68
C ALA A 29 -2.92 0.62 -8.84
N LYS A 30 -3.87 1.45 -9.30
CA LYS A 30 -4.74 1.14 -10.46
C LYS A 30 -3.96 0.99 -11.77
N ALA A 31 -2.83 1.68 -11.92
CA ALA A 31 -2.03 1.60 -13.14
C ALA A 31 -1.25 0.28 -13.26
N LEU A 32 -1.09 -0.46 -12.17
CA LEU A 32 -0.35 -1.72 -12.13
C LEU A 32 -1.26 -2.91 -12.47
N GLU A 33 -0.75 -3.86 -13.26
CA GLU A 33 -1.47 -5.08 -13.67
C GLU A 33 -1.98 -5.90 -12.46
N SER A 34 -1.22 -5.91 -11.37
CA SER A 34 -1.57 -6.60 -10.12
C SER A 34 -1.36 -5.70 -8.90
N GLY A 35 -1.79 -4.45 -9.01
CA GLY A 35 -1.70 -3.48 -7.92
C GLY A 35 -2.65 -3.78 -6.76
N ILE A 36 -2.11 -3.72 -5.54
CA ILE A 36 -2.84 -3.89 -4.29
C ILE A 36 -2.71 -2.60 -3.49
N PHE A 37 -3.82 -1.93 -3.24
CA PHE A 37 -3.85 -0.68 -2.51
C PHE A 37 -4.15 -0.92 -1.02
N LEU A 38 -3.30 -0.37 -0.16
CA LEU A 38 -3.50 -0.36 1.29
C LEU A 38 -3.65 1.08 1.78
N THR A 39 -4.58 1.32 2.69
CA THR A 39 -4.77 2.62 3.33
C THR A 39 -4.17 2.60 4.73
N VAL A 40 -3.38 3.62 5.08
CA VAL A 40 -2.91 3.89 6.45
C VAL A 40 -3.53 5.19 6.94
N LYS A 41 -4.22 5.16 8.09
CA LYS A 41 -4.75 6.38 8.72
C LYS A 41 -3.64 7.06 9.51
N ALA A 42 -3.06 8.13 8.97
CA ALA A 42 -2.08 8.96 9.66
C ALA A 42 -1.91 10.32 8.96
N GLU A 43 -1.35 11.29 9.67
CA GLU A 43 -1.07 12.64 9.20
C GLU A 43 0.44 12.82 8.94
N GLN A 44 0.99 12.03 8.02
CA GLN A 44 2.42 12.08 7.67
C GLN A 44 2.70 11.57 6.26
N HIS A 45 3.90 11.87 5.76
CA HIS A 45 4.41 11.26 4.54
C HIS A 45 4.83 9.81 4.77
N THR A 46 4.53 8.93 3.82
CA THR A 46 4.75 7.46 3.88
C THR A 46 3.86 6.73 4.89
N GLY A 47 3.80 5.39 4.82
CA GLY A 47 2.87 4.60 5.63
C GLY A 47 3.42 3.30 6.24
N TYR A 48 4.55 2.76 5.75
CA TYR A 48 5.14 1.57 6.36
C TYR A 48 5.84 1.94 7.66
N GLY A 49 5.64 1.15 8.72
CA GLY A 49 6.18 1.42 10.06
C GLY A 49 5.32 2.33 10.95
N VAL A 50 4.16 2.80 10.47
CA VAL A 50 3.29 3.73 11.22
C VAL A 50 2.58 3.07 12.40
N ASN A 51 2.05 1.88 12.19
CA ASN A 51 1.34 1.10 13.21
C ASN A 51 1.57 -0.39 13.00
N THR A 52 1.21 -1.20 13.99
CA THR A 52 1.41 -2.65 13.93
C THR A 52 0.65 -3.30 12.77
N CYS A 53 -0.55 -2.82 12.44
CA CYS A 53 -1.35 -3.38 11.33
C CYS A 53 -0.61 -3.31 9.99
N ILE A 54 -0.03 -2.16 9.63
CA ILE A 54 0.66 -2.01 8.35
C ILE A 54 1.99 -2.74 8.35
N VAL A 55 2.69 -2.79 9.48
CA VAL A 55 3.92 -3.56 9.65
C VAL A 55 3.66 -5.04 9.39
N GLU A 56 2.75 -5.66 10.13
CA GLU A 56 2.41 -7.08 9.99
C GLU A 56 1.88 -7.40 8.58
N THR A 57 1.11 -6.50 7.97
CA THR A 57 0.58 -6.70 6.62
C THR A 57 1.68 -6.72 5.56
N VAL A 58 2.64 -5.81 5.66
CA VAL A 58 3.75 -5.71 4.70
C VAL A 58 4.77 -6.81 4.96
N ASP A 59 5.05 -7.15 6.21
CA ASP A 59 5.97 -8.24 6.58
C ASP A 59 5.45 -9.59 6.07
N ALA A 60 4.17 -9.90 6.27
CA ALA A 60 3.57 -11.13 5.74
C ALA A 60 3.68 -11.22 4.20
N TYR A 61 3.63 -10.09 3.51
CA TYR A 61 3.82 -10.05 2.06
C TYR A 61 5.28 -10.27 1.65
N LEU A 62 6.22 -9.60 2.31
CA LEU A 62 7.64 -9.64 1.94
C LEU A 62 8.34 -10.92 2.39
N ILE A 63 7.95 -11.48 3.54
CA ILE A 63 8.62 -12.61 4.19
C ILE A 63 7.90 -13.92 3.82
N ASP A 64 6.58 -13.95 3.98
CA ASP A 64 5.78 -15.18 3.84
C ASP A 64 5.06 -15.29 2.50
N LEU A 65 5.21 -14.29 1.63
CA LEU A 65 4.53 -14.19 0.32
C LEU A 65 3.00 -14.23 0.42
N VAL A 66 2.45 -13.80 1.57
CA VAL A 66 1.01 -13.71 1.80
C VAL A 66 0.50 -12.41 1.21
N VAL A 67 -0.29 -12.54 0.14
CA VAL A 67 -0.85 -11.39 -0.57
C VAL A 67 -2.03 -10.79 0.22
N PRO A 68 -1.97 -9.51 0.65
CA PRO A 68 -3.06 -8.93 1.42
C PRO A 68 -4.26 -8.61 0.54
N LYS A 69 -5.44 -8.52 1.16
CA LYS A 69 -6.66 -8.10 0.47
C LYS A 69 -6.51 -6.65 -0.01
N ASN A 70 -6.77 -6.43 -1.30
CA ASN A 70 -6.86 -5.08 -1.86
C ASN A 70 -7.93 -4.25 -1.14
N GLY A 71 -7.59 -3.01 -0.78
CA GLY A 71 -8.45 -2.11 -0.02
C GLY A 71 -8.40 -2.31 1.49
N LYS A 72 -7.46 -3.11 2.03
CA LYS A 72 -7.27 -3.20 3.49
C LYS A 72 -6.90 -1.82 4.05
N VAL A 73 -7.50 -1.50 5.20
CA VAL A 73 -7.26 -0.26 5.95
C VAL A 73 -6.57 -0.63 7.26
N CYS A 74 -5.50 0.10 7.58
CA CYS A 74 -4.82 0.06 8.87
C CYS A 74 -5.04 1.38 9.59
N GLU A 75 -5.49 1.31 10.83
CA GLU A 75 -5.79 2.45 11.70
C GLU A 75 -4.61 2.80 12.61
#